data_AF-A0A5B9WPW3-F1
#
_entry.id   AF-A0A5B9WPW3-F1
#
_cell.length_a   1.000
_cell.length_b   1.000
_cell.length_c   1.000
_cell.angle_alpha   90.00
_cell.angle_beta   90.00
_cell.angle_gamma   90.00
#
_symmetry.space_group_name_H-M   'P 1'
#
loop_
_entity.id
_entity.type
_entity.pdbx_description
1 polymer ?
#
loop_
_entity_poly.entity_id
_entity_poly.type
_entity_poly.pdbx_seq_one_letter_code
_entity_poly.pdbx_strand_id
1 'polypeptide(L)'
;MPVQRYVEIMDTTLRDGEQTSGVSFSPLEKLTIAQLLLTEVKVDRIEIASARVSEGEFAAVKAITKWAKAKGFLNRVEVLTFVDGAVSVEWMQKAGAKVMNLLTKGSLNHLTHQLKKKPEQHFEEVAAVIVLAQKKGLECNVYLEDWSNGMRHSRDYVFQYLDFLQQQPVKRVMLPDTLGVLVPSEVQEYVTAIVQRYPALHFDFHAHNDYDLGTANVLEGVKAGAHGIHLTINGMGERAGNAPLASAIAVLHDFMPEVKTAVAEKSLYHVSKLVETFSGFRIPANKPVVGENVFTQTAGIHADGDKKNKLYFSDLMPERFGRQRKYALGKTSGKANIENNLQQLGIQLSEPDLKKVTQRIIELGDRKEMVTQADLPYIISDILDSSRFDEKVQIQDYVLTHSKNLQPSVTIKISVQGELFEEHAPGDGQYDAFMNALKKVYKRRKQELPLLADYAVRIPPGGKSDALCETIITWSFSGKEFKTRGLDSDQTVSAIKATQKMLNLI
;
A
#
# COMPACT_ATOMS: atom_id res chain seq x y z
N MET A 1 -19.39 32.49 3.83
CA MET A 1 -18.26 31.69 3.30
C MET A 1 -18.37 31.69 1.79
N PRO A 2 -17.28 31.81 1.02
CA PRO A 2 -17.36 31.65 -0.43
C PRO A 2 -17.97 30.29 -0.75
N VAL A 3 -18.79 30.23 -1.81
CA VAL A 3 -19.43 28.99 -2.25
C VAL A 3 -18.32 28.05 -2.73
N GLN A 4 -18.11 26.94 -2.02
CA GLN A 4 -17.14 25.92 -2.45
C GLN A 4 -17.63 25.24 -3.73
N ARG A 5 -16.75 25.12 -4.72
CA ARG A 5 -17.03 24.42 -5.98
C ARG A 5 -16.94 22.92 -5.75
N TYR A 6 -17.98 22.20 -6.11
CA TYR A 6 -17.99 20.73 -6.02
C TYR A 6 -17.35 20.10 -7.26
N VAL A 7 -16.47 19.12 -7.06
CA VAL A 7 -15.86 18.31 -8.12
C VAL A 7 -16.26 16.85 -7.92
N GLU A 8 -16.86 16.25 -8.93
CA GLU A 8 -17.26 14.84 -8.89
C GLU A 8 -16.05 13.91 -9.02
N ILE A 9 -16.02 12.84 -8.23
CA ILE A 9 -15.00 11.81 -8.31
C ILE A 9 -15.59 10.52 -8.87
N MET A 10 -15.08 10.08 -10.01
CA MET A 10 -15.34 8.75 -10.54
C MET A 10 -14.15 7.83 -10.28
N ASP A 11 -14.38 6.72 -9.59
CA ASP A 11 -13.36 5.67 -9.47
C ASP A 11 -13.49 4.66 -10.62
N THR A 12 -12.40 4.39 -11.32
CA THR A 12 -12.34 3.44 -12.44
C THR A 12 -11.56 2.18 -12.10
N THR A 13 -11.31 1.88 -10.82
CA THR A 13 -10.50 0.73 -10.36
C THR A 13 -11.03 -0.59 -10.90
N LEU A 14 -12.36 -0.73 -10.98
CA LEU A 14 -13.04 -1.97 -11.37
C LEU A 14 -13.13 -2.21 -12.87
N ARG A 15 -12.81 -1.19 -13.69
CA ARG A 15 -12.74 -1.30 -15.16
C ARG A 15 -11.32 -1.08 -15.63
N ASP A 16 -10.83 0.14 -15.48
CA ASP A 16 -9.53 0.55 -15.96
C ASP A 16 -8.40 -0.01 -15.09
N GLY A 17 -8.59 0.04 -13.76
CA GLY A 17 -7.64 -0.55 -12.81
C GLY A 17 -7.46 -2.06 -13.00
N GLU A 18 -8.49 -2.78 -13.43
CA GLU A 18 -8.39 -4.21 -13.74
C GLU A 18 -7.57 -4.48 -15.02
N GLN A 19 -7.37 -3.49 -15.89
CA GLN A 19 -6.48 -3.62 -17.06
C GLN A 19 -4.99 -3.58 -16.67
N THR A 20 -4.66 -3.44 -15.38
CA THR A 20 -3.30 -3.68 -14.89
C THR A 20 -2.87 -5.12 -15.16
N SER A 21 -1.68 -5.27 -15.73
CA SER A 21 -1.13 -6.58 -16.08
C SER A 21 -1.10 -7.54 -14.89
N GLY A 22 -1.74 -8.72 -15.06
CA GLY A 22 -1.81 -9.75 -14.03
C GLY A 22 -2.94 -9.58 -13.01
N VAL A 23 -3.78 -8.55 -13.13
CA VAL A 23 -4.94 -8.33 -12.26
C VAL A 23 -6.19 -8.93 -12.91
N SER A 24 -6.99 -9.63 -12.11
CA SER A 24 -8.35 -10.05 -12.48
C SER A 24 -9.15 -10.25 -11.20
N PHE A 25 -10.32 -9.65 -11.12
CA PHE A 25 -11.20 -9.77 -9.97
C PHE A 25 -12.32 -10.79 -10.22
N SER A 26 -12.59 -11.62 -9.22
CA SER A 26 -13.81 -12.41 -9.20
C SER A 26 -15.05 -11.50 -9.05
N PRO A 27 -16.25 -11.97 -9.45
CA PRO A 27 -17.48 -11.20 -9.27
C PRO A 27 -17.75 -10.76 -7.82
N LEU A 28 -17.35 -11.57 -6.83
CA LEU A 28 -17.52 -11.26 -5.42
C LEU A 28 -16.55 -10.17 -4.95
N GLU A 29 -15.30 -10.22 -5.39
CA GLU A 29 -14.31 -9.17 -5.11
C GLU A 29 -14.73 -7.84 -5.74
N LYS A 30 -15.19 -7.85 -7.00
CA LYS A 30 -15.74 -6.65 -7.65
C LYS A 30 -16.91 -6.06 -6.87
N LEU A 31 -17.86 -6.89 -6.45
CA LEU A 31 -18.99 -6.44 -5.63
C LEU A 31 -18.53 -5.82 -4.31
N THR A 32 -17.56 -6.45 -3.64
CA THR A 32 -17.02 -5.97 -2.37
C THR A 32 -16.31 -4.62 -2.55
N ILE A 33 -15.47 -4.47 -3.57
CA ILE A 33 -14.79 -3.21 -3.88
C ILE A 33 -15.83 -2.13 -4.25
N ALA A 34 -16.82 -2.43 -5.07
CA ALA A 34 -17.89 -1.48 -5.43
C ALA A 34 -18.66 -0.97 -4.20
N GLN A 35 -18.92 -1.86 -3.24
CA GLN A 35 -19.51 -1.50 -1.95
C GLN A 35 -18.64 -0.51 -1.20
N LEU A 36 -17.37 -0.85 -0.98
CA LEU A 36 -16.41 -0.02 -0.26
C LEU A 36 -16.21 1.35 -0.91
N LEU A 37 -16.11 1.41 -2.24
CA LEU A 37 -15.97 2.65 -2.99
C LEU A 37 -17.16 3.59 -2.76
N LEU A 38 -18.39 3.07 -2.78
CA LEU A 38 -19.60 3.90 -2.67
C LEU A 38 -20.03 4.20 -1.23
N THR A 39 -19.73 3.33 -0.25
CA THR A 39 -20.17 3.50 1.15
C THR A 39 -19.09 4.03 2.07
N GLU A 40 -17.85 3.54 1.92
CA GLU A 40 -16.73 3.88 2.81
C GLU A 40 -15.86 4.99 2.25
N VAL A 41 -15.42 4.88 0.99
CA VAL A 41 -14.63 5.92 0.31
C VAL A 41 -15.54 7.06 -0.15
N LYS A 42 -16.78 6.75 -0.51
CA LYS A 42 -17.83 7.69 -0.93
C LYS A 42 -17.50 8.46 -2.22
N VAL A 43 -16.82 7.82 -3.17
CA VAL A 43 -16.66 8.39 -4.52
C VAL A 43 -18.02 8.60 -5.18
N ASP A 44 -18.22 9.67 -5.93
CA ASP A 44 -19.51 10.01 -6.54
C ASP A 44 -20.00 8.93 -7.48
N ARG A 45 -19.10 8.34 -8.27
CA ARG A 45 -19.42 7.36 -9.31
C ARG A 45 -18.36 6.27 -9.40
N ILE A 46 -18.74 5.10 -9.89
CA ILE A 46 -17.83 3.99 -10.16
C ILE A 46 -18.04 3.47 -11.58
N GLU A 47 -16.95 3.29 -12.34
CA GLU A 47 -16.96 2.58 -13.61
C GLU A 47 -16.47 1.15 -13.38
N ILE A 48 -17.35 0.17 -13.62
CA ILE A 48 -17.16 -1.18 -13.06
C ILE A 48 -16.81 -2.27 -14.08
N ALA A 49 -16.98 -1.97 -15.37
CA ALA A 49 -16.84 -2.95 -16.43
C ALA A 49 -16.79 -2.30 -17.81
N SER A 50 -16.25 -3.03 -18.77
CA SER A 50 -16.53 -2.84 -20.20
C SER A 50 -17.61 -3.85 -20.64
N ALA A 51 -18.58 -3.39 -21.41
CA ALA A 51 -19.62 -4.26 -21.94
C ALA A 51 -19.02 -5.37 -22.82
N ARG A 52 -19.65 -6.54 -22.79
CA ARG A 52 -19.34 -7.69 -23.66
C ARG A 52 -17.93 -8.30 -23.50
N VAL A 53 -17.24 -8.08 -22.38
CA VAL A 53 -15.92 -8.68 -22.14
C VAL A 53 -16.01 -10.19 -21.89
N SER A 54 -16.81 -10.63 -20.90
CA SER A 54 -16.96 -12.04 -20.55
C SER A 54 -18.27 -12.33 -19.81
N GLU A 55 -18.61 -13.61 -19.63
CA GLU A 55 -19.74 -14.02 -18.79
C GLU A 55 -19.51 -13.69 -17.31
N GLY A 56 -18.27 -13.83 -16.83
CA GLY A 56 -17.89 -13.44 -15.48
C GLY A 56 -18.09 -11.95 -15.23
N GLU A 57 -17.71 -11.13 -16.21
CA GLU A 57 -17.92 -9.67 -16.19
C GLU A 57 -19.41 -9.33 -16.14
N PHE A 58 -20.22 -9.99 -16.98
CA PHE A 58 -21.67 -9.80 -16.98
C PHE A 58 -22.31 -10.19 -15.63
N ALA A 59 -21.85 -11.29 -15.02
CA ALA A 59 -22.31 -11.71 -13.70
C ALA A 59 -21.94 -10.70 -12.61
N ALA A 60 -20.72 -10.16 -12.65
CA ALA A 60 -20.26 -9.13 -11.73
C ALA A 60 -21.09 -7.85 -11.83
N VAL A 61 -21.30 -7.32 -13.04
CA VAL A 61 -22.16 -6.14 -13.26
C VAL A 61 -23.57 -6.39 -12.75
N LYS A 62 -24.17 -7.54 -13.05
CA LYS A 62 -25.53 -7.88 -12.59
C LYS A 62 -25.64 -7.95 -11.07
N ALA A 63 -24.61 -8.45 -10.39
CA ALA A 63 -24.56 -8.49 -8.93
C ALA A 63 -24.45 -7.07 -8.35
N ILE A 64 -23.57 -6.23 -8.91
CA ILE A 64 -23.36 -4.84 -8.48
C ILE A 64 -24.61 -4.01 -8.72
N THR A 65 -25.23 -4.06 -9.90
CA THR A 65 -26.44 -3.27 -10.22
C THR A 65 -27.62 -3.68 -9.34
N LYS A 66 -27.79 -4.99 -9.06
CA LYS A 66 -28.83 -5.48 -8.14
C LYS A 66 -28.64 -4.91 -6.74
N TRP A 67 -27.43 -4.97 -6.20
CA TRP A 67 -27.11 -4.40 -4.89
C TRP A 67 -27.25 -2.88 -4.88
N ALA A 68 -26.70 -2.18 -5.87
CA ALA A 68 -26.75 -0.73 -6.00
C ALA A 68 -28.18 -0.23 -6.10
N LYS A 69 -29.06 -0.94 -6.84
CA LYS A 69 -30.50 -0.64 -6.87
C LYS A 69 -31.14 -0.74 -5.49
N ALA A 70 -30.84 -1.78 -4.73
CA ALA A 70 -31.38 -1.97 -3.38
C ALA A 70 -30.88 -0.92 -2.38
N LYS A 71 -29.71 -0.31 -2.62
CA LYS A 71 -29.11 0.73 -1.77
C LYS A 71 -29.28 2.16 -2.28
N GLY A 72 -29.95 2.37 -3.42
CA GLY A 72 -30.15 3.70 -4.01
C GLY A 72 -28.92 4.27 -4.73
N PHE A 73 -27.97 3.43 -5.14
CA PHE A 73 -26.74 3.81 -5.85
C PHE A 73 -26.74 3.50 -7.35
N LEU A 74 -27.84 3.00 -7.92
CA LEU A 74 -27.84 2.49 -9.31
C LEU A 74 -27.38 3.52 -10.35
N ASN A 75 -27.70 4.80 -10.17
CA ASN A 75 -27.28 5.89 -11.07
C ASN A 75 -25.81 6.32 -10.86
N ARG A 76 -25.10 5.73 -9.90
CA ARG A 76 -23.67 5.97 -9.63
C ARG A 76 -22.78 4.85 -10.18
N VAL A 77 -23.38 3.82 -10.80
CA VAL A 77 -22.69 2.68 -11.38
C VAL A 77 -22.72 2.79 -12.89
N GLU A 78 -21.55 2.96 -13.49
CA GLU A 78 -21.36 3.19 -14.91
C GLU A 78 -20.65 2.01 -15.59
N VAL A 79 -20.95 1.81 -16.87
CA VAL A 79 -20.38 0.75 -17.70
C VAL A 79 -19.85 1.35 -19.00
N LEU A 80 -18.60 1.02 -19.35
CA LEU A 80 -18.01 1.40 -20.63
C LEU A 80 -18.65 0.60 -21.77
N THR A 81 -18.97 1.28 -22.86
CA THR A 81 -19.64 0.74 -24.05
C THR A 81 -18.99 1.26 -25.31
N PHE A 82 -19.36 0.69 -26.45
CA PHE A 82 -18.76 0.98 -27.74
C PHE A 82 -19.80 1.47 -28.75
N VAL A 83 -19.34 2.14 -29.81
CA VAL A 83 -20.17 2.49 -30.96
C VAL A 83 -20.42 1.23 -31.81
N ASP A 84 -21.27 0.34 -31.31
CA ASP A 84 -21.52 -1.00 -31.87
C ASP A 84 -23.02 -1.26 -32.17
N GLY A 85 -23.77 -0.19 -32.40
CA GLY A 85 -25.21 -0.26 -32.65
C GLY A 85 -25.98 -0.60 -31.37
N ALA A 86 -26.72 -1.71 -31.38
CA ALA A 86 -27.57 -2.11 -30.26
C ALA A 86 -26.87 -3.02 -29.25
N VAL A 87 -25.70 -3.57 -29.57
CA VAL A 87 -25.17 -4.73 -28.83
C VAL A 87 -24.76 -4.35 -27.41
N SER A 88 -23.99 -3.27 -27.23
CA SER A 88 -23.61 -2.79 -25.89
C SER A 88 -24.82 -2.29 -25.09
N VAL A 89 -25.78 -1.61 -25.74
CA VAL A 89 -27.01 -1.11 -25.10
C VAL A 89 -27.86 -2.26 -24.57
N GLU A 90 -28.09 -3.30 -25.37
CA GLU A 90 -28.87 -4.47 -24.95
C GLU A 90 -28.17 -5.26 -23.84
N TRP A 91 -26.84 -5.36 -23.91
CA TRP A 91 -26.04 -5.98 -22.85
C TRP A 91 -26.24 -5.26 -21.51
N MET A 92 -26.18 -3.93 -21.51
CA MET A 92 -26.44 -3.11 -20.31
C MET A 92 -27.85 -3.31 -19.75
N GLN A 93 -28.88 -3.35 -20.61
CA GLN A 93 -30.26 -3.59 -20.18
C GLN A 93 -30.39 -4.95 -19.47
N LYS A 94 -29.77 -6.01 -20.03
CA LYS A 94 -29.77 -7.35 -19.43
C LYS A 94 -29.00 -7.40 -18.11
N ALA A 95 -27.94 -6.60 -17.98
CA ALA A 95 -27.15 -6.47 -16.76
C ALA A 95 -27.82 -5.57 -15.70
N GLY A 96 -28.90 -4.85 -16.04
CA GLY A 96 -29.61 -3.94 -15.14
C GLY A 96 -28.90 -2.60 -14.91
N ALA A 97 -27.92 -2.25 -15.75
CA ALA A 97 -27.19 -0.99 -15.67
C ALA A 97 -28.03 0.19 -16.19
N LYS A 98 -27.70 1.41 -15.75
CA LYS A 98 -28.45 2.64 -16.09
C LYS A 98 -27.62 3.75 -16.70
N VAL A 99 -26.32 3.78 -16.47
CA VAL A 99 -25.44 4.84 -16.95
C VAL A 99 -24.38 4.26 -17.86
N MET A 100 -24.35 4.76 -19.09
CA MET A 100 -23.54 4.29 -20.20
C MET A 100 -22.39 5.27 -20.43
N ASN A 101 -21.15 4.77 -20.48
CA ASN A 101 -20.00 5.54 -20.91
C ASN A 101 -19.64 5.11 -22.34
N LEU A 102 -19.99 5.90 -23.33
CA LEU A 102 -19.77 5.56 -24.74
C LEU A 102 -18.34 5.92 -25.15
N LEU A 103 -17.52 4.93 -25.48
CA LEU A 103 -16.15 5.11 -25.97
C LEU A 103 -16.16 5.57 -27.44
N THR A 104 -15.65 6.76 -27.69
CA THR A 104 -15.54 7.38 -29.02
C THR A 104 -14.12 7.92 -29.23
N LYS A 105 -13.80 8.47 -30.42
CA LYS A 105 -12.43 8.88 -30.76
C LYS A 105 -12.22 10.38 -30.63
N GLY A 106 -11.33 10.75 -29.71
CA GLY A 106 -10.88 12.12 -29.45
C GLY A 106 -9.79 12.62 -30.39
N SER A 107 -9.17 11.78 -31.22
CA SER A 107 -8.17 12.22 -32.21
C SER A 107 -8.50 11.77 -33.64
N LEU A 108 -8.19 12.65 -34.60
CA LEU A 108 -8.39 12.35 -36.03
C LEU A 108 -7.51 11.17 -36.48
N ASN A 109 -6.36 10.99 -35.85
CA ASN A 109 -5.45 9.88 -36.11
C ASN A 109 -6.11 8.53 -35.78
N HIS A 110 -6.69 8.38 -34.59
CA HIS A 110 -7.40 7.15 -34.22
C HIS A 110 -8.64 6.92 -35.08
N LEU A 111 -9.40 7.99 -35.37
CA LEU A 111 -10.54 7.88 -36.27
C LEU A 111 -10.14 7.36 -37.67
N THR A 112 -9.08 7.93 -38.25
CA THR A 112 -8.63 7.62 -39.61
C THR A 112 -7.97 6.24 -39.70
N HIS A 113 -7.12 5.89 -38.75
CA HIS A 113 -6.29 4.68 -38.87
C HIS A 113 -6.89 3.47 -38.17
N GLN A 114 -7.56 3.65 -37.02
CA GLN A 114 -8.17 2.55 -36.28
C GLN A 114 -9.58 2.26 -36.78
N LEU A 115 -10.42 3.30 -36.92
CA LEU A 115 -11.81 3.11 -37.37
C LEU A 115 -11.96 3.17 -38.89
N LYS A 116 -11.02 3.82 -39.61
CA LYS A 116 -11.07 4.02 -41.07
C LYS A 116 -12.33 4.75 -41.52
N LYS A 117 -12.72 5.79 -40.77
CA LYS A 117 -13.94 6.58 -41.00
C LYS A 117 -13.64 8.06 -41.17
N LYS A 118 -14.56 8.77 -41.81
CA LYS A 118 -14.61 10.23 -41.82
C LYS A 118 -15.33 10.75 -40.56
N PRO A 119 -15.08 12.01 -40.14
CA PRO A 119 -15.75 12.61 -38.98
C PRO A 119 -17.28 12.51 -39.04
N GLU A 120 -17.88 12.82 -40.18
CA GLU A 120 -19.35 12.87 -40.33
C GLU A 120 -19.97 11.48 -40.09
N GLN A 121 -19.33 10.44 -40.63
CA GLN A 121 -19.77 9.05 -40.43
C GLN A 121 -19.69 8.64 -38.96
N HIS A 122 -18.64 9.04 -38.26
CA HIS A 122 -18.50 8.73 -36.84
C HIS A 122 -19.55 9.44 -35.99
N PHE A 123 -19.83 10.71 -36.29
CA PHE A 123 -20.83 11.50 -35.57
C PHE A 123 -22.23 10.93 -35.75
N GLU A 124 -22.59 10.51 -36.96
CA GLU A 124 -23.88 9.85 -37.26
C GLU A 124 -24.06 8.55 -36.45
N GLU A 125 -23.04 7.70 -36.39
CA GLU A 125 -23.07 6.46 -35.63
C GLU A 125 -23.18 6.70 -34.12
N VAL A 126 -22.43 7.68 -33.61
CA VAL A 126 -22.48 8.09 -32.19
C VAL A 126 -23.88 8.61 -31.85
N ALA A 127 -24.46 9.48 -32.68
CA ALA A 127 -25.84 9.96 -32.50
C ALA A 127 -26.86 8.81 -32.47
N ALA A 128 -26.72 7.85 -33.38
CA ALA A 128 -27.62 6.69 -33.44
C ALA A 128 -27.60 5.86 -32.13
N VAL A 129 -26.41 5.65 -31.56
CA VAL A 129 -26.25 4.92 -30.28
C VAL A 129 -26.79 5.72 -29.10
N ILE A 130 -26.53 7.03 -29.04
CA ILE A 130 -27.06 7.91 -27.99
C ILE A 130 -28.60 7.93 -28.00
N VAL A 131 -29.21 8.08 -29.19
CA VAL A 131 -30.68 8.04 -29.36
C VAL A 131 -31.24 6.69 -28.94
N LEU A 132 -30.56 5.59 -29.27
CA LEU A 132 -30.98 4.27 -28.84
C LEU A 132 -30.92 4.12 -27.31
N ALA A 133 -29.83 4.54 -26.68
CA ALA A 133 -29.66 4.51 -25.23
C ALA A 133 -30.76 5.31 -24.51
N GLN A 134 -31.08 6.51 -25.01
CA GLN A 134 -32.16 7.34 -24.48
C GLN A 134 -33.52 6.65 -24.61
N LYS A 135 -33.83 6.06 -25.78
CA LYS A 135 -35.07 5.27 -25.99
C LYS A 135 -35.18 4.07 -25.04
N LYS A 136 -34.05 3.52 -24.60
CA LYS A 136 -33.97 2.42 -23.64
C LYS A 136 -33.91 2.89 -22.18
N GLY A 137 -33.99 4.19 -21.93
CA GLY A 137 -33.98 4.77 -20.58
C GLY A 137 -32.64 4.63 -19.87
N LEU A 138 -31.55 4.75 -20.64
CA LEU A 138 -30.17 4.84 -20.15
C LEU A 138 -29.70 6.30 -20.23
N GLU A 139 -28.93 6.73 -19.22
CA GLU A 139 -28.17 7.97 -19.28
C GLU A 139 -26.86 7.73 -20.04
N CYS A 140 -26.37 8.73 -20.78
CA CYS A 140 -25.17 8.59 -21.62
C CYS A 140 -24.13 9.66 -21.26
N ASN A 141 -22.91 9.21 -20.98
CA ASN A 141 -21.69 9.99 -21.02
C ASN A 141 -20.88 9.60 -22.27
N VAL A 142 -19.92 10.42 -22.70
CA VAL A 142 -19.08 10.17 -23.88
C VAL A 142 -17.60 10.32 -23.54
N TYR A 143 -16.80 9.31 -23.83
CA TYR A 143 -15.33 9.35 -23.79
C TYR A 143 -14.76 9.76 -25.13
N LEU A 144 -13.80 10.68 -25.12
CA LEU A 144 -13.02 11.07 -26.29
C LEU A 144 -11.65 10.39 -26.19
N GLU A 145 -11.57 9.09 -26.46
CA GLU A 145 -10.30 8.33 -26.38
C GLU A 145 -9.19 9.00 -27.18
N ASP A 146 -8.00 9.12 -26.60
CA ASP A 146 -6.86 9.82 -27.17
C ASP A 146 -7.10 11.33 -27.39
N TRP A 147 -7.95 11.96 -26.57
CA TRP A 147 -8.22 13.40 -26.61
C TRP A 147 -6.96 14.25 -26.47
N SER A 148 -5.97 13.84 -25.67
CA SER A 148 -4.73 14.60 -25.51
C SER A 148 -3.96 14.79 -26.81
N ASN A 149 -3.74 13.73 -27.58
CA ASN A 149 -3.16 13.84 -28.92
C ASN A 149 -4.12 14.51 -29.91
N GLY A 150 -5.42 14.34 -29.72
CA GLY A 150 -6.46 15.08 -30.43
C GLY A 150 -6.24 16.59 -30.33
N MET A 151 -6.02 17.12 -29.12
CA MET A 151 -5.76 18.54 -28.88
C MET A 151 -4.43 19.01 -29.46
N ARG A 152 -3.38 18.18 -29.42
CA ARG A 152 -2.05 18.53 -29.95
C ARG A 152 -1.99 18.54 -31.48
N HIS A 153 -2.62 17.57 -32.12
CA HIS A 153 -2.39 17.28 -33.54
C HIS A 153 -3.62 17.48 -34.41
N SER A 154 -4.81 17.55 -33.82
CA SER A 154 -6.07 17.68 -34.56
C SER A 154 -7.11 18.50 -33.79
N ARG A 155 -6.70 19.66 -33.25
CA ARG A 155 -7.54 20.51 -32.38
C ARG A 155 -8.88 20.89 -33.03
N ASP A 156 -8.89 21.17 -34.33
CA ASP A 156 -10.10 21.50 -35.07
C ASP A 156 -11.11 20.34 -35.09
N TYR A 157 -10.64 19.10 -35.26
CA TYR A 157 -11.50 17.91 -35.18
C TYR A 157 -12.12 17.76 -33.78
N VAL A 158 -11.34 18.01 -32.71
CA VAL A 158 -11.86 17.97 -31.33
C VAL A 158 -13.00 18.97 -31.16
N PHE A 159 -12.82 20.22 -31.58
CA PHE A 159 -13.87 21.23 -31.45
C PHE A 159 -15.08 20.95 -32.35
N GLN A 160 -14.89 20.46 -33.57
CA GLN A 160 -16.00 20.01 -34.42
C GLN A 160 -16.81 18.91 -33.72
N TYR A 161 -16.12 17.98 -33.05
CA TYR A 161 -16.80 16.90 -32.35
C TYR A 161 -17.54 17.39 -31.10
N LEU A 162 -16.95 18.33 -30.34
CA LEU A 162 -17.61 18.97 -29.21
C LEU A 162 -18.82 19.81 -29.62
N ASP A 163 -18.73 20.54 -30.75
CA ASP A 163 -19.86 21.28 -31.32
C ASP A 163 -21.03 20.32 -31.65
N PHE A 164 -20.73 19.13 -32.17
CA PHE A 164 -21.71 18.07 -32.38
C PHE A 164 -22.27 17.53 -31.05
N LEU A 165 -21.43 17.19 -30.08
CA LEU A 165 -21.84 16.61 -28.80
C LEU A 165 -22.69 17.57 -27.97
N GLN A 166 -22.49 18.89 -28.09
CA GLN A 166 -23.34 19.90 -27.44
C GLN A 166 -24.81 19.79 -27.85
N GLN A 167 -25.09 19.28 -29.05
CA GLN A 167 -26.46 19.09 -29.55
C GLN A 167 -27.05 17.72 -29.17
N GLN A 168 -26.28 16.86 -28.51
CA GLN A 168 -26.71 15.52 -28.10
C GLN A 168 -27.16 15.51 -26.62
N PRO A 169 -28.08 14.60 -26.23
CA PRO A 169 -28.53 14.47 -24.84
C PRO A 169 -27.51 13.72 -23.97
N VAL A 170 -26.26 14.19 -23.96
CA VAL A 170 -25.17 13.61 -23.16
C VAL A 170 -25.07 14.33 -21.82
N LYS A 171 -24.80 13.56 -20.75
CA LYS A 171 -24.70 14.10 -19.39
C LYS A 171 -23.31 14.64 -19.10
N ARG A 172 -22.27 13.94 -19.58
CA ARG A 172 -20.85 14.29 -19.38
C ARG A 172 -20.02 13.97 -20.60
N VAL A 173 -18.98 14.77 -20.81
CA VAL A 173 -17.95 14.59 -21.82
C VAL A 173 -16.61 14.38 -21.11
N MET A 174 -16.00 13.23 -21.34
CA MET A 174 -14.80 12.79 -20.63
C MET A 174 -13.58 13.00 -21.51
N LEU A 175 -12.57 13.69 -20.97
CA LEU A 175 -11.35 14.13 -21.64
C LEU A 175 -10.15 13.30 -21.15
N PRO A 176 -9.90 12.11 -21.70
CA PRO A 176 -8.78 11.27 -21.29
C PRO A 176 -7.46 11.72 -21.91
N ASP A 177 -6.45 11.89 -21.05
CA ASP A 177 -5.05 11.85 -21.46
C ASP A 177 -4.59 10.39 -21.54
N THR A 178 -5.09 9.67 -22.56
CA THR A 178 -5.01 8.21 -22.71
C THR A 178 -3.59 7.64 -22.61
N LEU A 179 -2.59 8.41 -23.05
CA LEU A 179 -1.18 8.02 -23.04
C LEU A 179 -0.38 8.75 -21.95
N GLY A 180 -1.03 9.53 -21.08
CA GLY A 180 -0.38 10.28 -20.01
C GLY A 180 0.63 11.30 -20.52
N VAL A 181 0.43 11.85 -21.72
CA VAL A 181 1.44 12.62 -22.46
C VAL A 181 1.39 14.11 -22.19
N LEU A 182 0.31 14.64 -21.59
CA LEU A 182 0.17 16.07 -21.36
C LEU A 182 1.05 16.53 -20.20
N VAL A 183 1.61 17.73 -20.34
CA VAL A 183 2.20 18.45 -19.20
C VAL A 183 1.16 19.35 -18.52
N PRO A 184 1.35 19.73 -17.25
CA PRO A 184 0.36 20.51 -16.51
C PRO A 184 -0.09 21.81 -17.21
N SER A 185 0.82 22.51 -17.89
CA SER A 185 0.48 23.74 -18.63
C SER A 185 -0.44 23.49 -19.84
N GLU A 186 -0.29 22.35 -20.53
CA GLU A 186 -1.17 21.98 -21.64
C GLU A 186 -2.55 21.58 -21.12
N VAL A 187 -2.62 20.85 -19.99
CA VAL A 187 -3.91 20.56 -19.35
C VAL A 187 -4.64 21.86 -19.02
N GLN A 188 -3.94 22.82 -18.41
CA GLN A 188 -4.50 24.13 -18.10
C GLN A 188 -5.01 24.83 -19.36
N GLU A 189 -4.22 24.89 -20.44
CA GLU A 189 -4.62 25.53 -21.70
C GLU A 189 -5.85 24.83 -22.33
N TYR A 190 -5.78 23.51 -22.50
CA TYR A 190 -6.73 22.75 -23.30
C TYR A 190 -8.09 22.62 -22.59
N VAL A 191 -8.08 22.32 -21.29
CA VAL A 191 -9.31 22.22 -20.50
C VAL A 191 -9.96 23.58 -20.35
N THR A 192 -9.20 24.65 -20.12
CA THR A 192 -9.74 26.02 -20.05
C THR A 192 -10.44 26.40 -21.36
N ALA A 193 -9.80 26.14 -22.50
CA ALA A 193 -10.37 26.46 -23.81
C ALA A 193 -11.70 25.74 -24.07
N ILE A 194 -11.83 24.48 -23.62
CA ILE A 194 -13.04 23.68 -23.77
C ILE A 194 -14.13 24.17 -22.81
N VAL A 195 -13.82 24.29 -21.52
CA VAL A 195 -14.81 24.65 -20.49
C VAL A 195 -15.36 26.07 -20.73
N GLN A 196 -14.53 27.01 -21.16
CA GLN A 196 -14.97 28.38 -21.47
C GLN A 196 -15.86 28.44 -22.73
N ARG A 197 -15.56 27.62 -23.75
CA ARG A 197 -16.34 27.59 -24.99
C ARG A 197 -17.69 26.89 -24.79
N TYR A 198 -17.76 25.89 -23.92
CA TYR A 198 -18.94 25.06 -23.70
C TYR A 198 -19.43 25.08 -22.24
N PRO A 199 -19.82 26.25 -21.70
CA PRO A 199 -20.12 26.41 -20.26
C PRO A 199 -21.34 25.62 -19.78
N ALA A 200 -22.19 25.15 -20.70
CA ALA A 200 -23.36 24.32 -20.38
C ALA A 200 -23.04 22.82 -20.29
N LEU A 201 -21.87 22.38 -20.76
CA LEU A 201 -21.47 20.98 -20.73
C LEU A 201 -20.68 20.64 -19.46
N HIS A 202 -20.87 19.42 -18.97
CA HIS A 202 -20.11 18.87 -17.86
C HIS A 202 -18.90 18.10 -18.42
N PHE A 203 -17.70 18.52 -18.02
CA PHE A 203 -16.45 17.90 -18.47
C PHE A 203 -15.76 17.17 -17.33
N ASP A 204 -15.43 15.90 -17.58
CA ASP A 204 -14.55 15.13 -16.70
C ASP A 204 -13.14 15.08 -17.29
N PHE A 205 -12.12 15.08 -16.43
CA PHE A 205 -10.75 14.87 -16.84
C PHE A 205 -10.21 13.53 -16.31
N HIS A 206 -9.52 12.79 -17.18
CA HIS A 206 -9.03 11.44 -16.89
C HIS A 206 -7.53 11.36 -17.22
N ALA A 207 -6.70 11.38 -16.19
CA ALA A 207 -5.25 11.43 -16.35
C ALA A 207 -4.61 10.06 -16.15
N HIS A 208 -3.90 9.58 -17.18
CA HIS A 208 -2.91 8.51 -17.02
C HIS A 208 -1.60 9.06 -16.43
N ASN A 209 -0.74 8.14 -15.99
CA ASN A 209 0.45 8.47 -15.20
C ASN A 209 1.77 8.01 -15.88
N ASP A 210 1.80 7.89 -17.20
CA ASP A 210 2.96 7.40 -17.98
C ASP A 210 4.27 8.17 -17.70
N TYR A 211 4.19 9.49 -17.46
CA TYR A 211 5.33 10.34 -17.08
C TYR A 211 5.33 10.75 -15.60
N ASP A 212 4.54 10.09 -14.76
CA ASP A 212 4.31 10.42 -13.34
C ASP A 212 3.71 11.83 -13.10
N LEU A 213 3.03 12.37 -14.13
CA LEU A 213 2.38 13.69 -14.10
C LEU A 213 0.89 13.64 -13.75
N GLY A 214 0.30 12.45 -13.60
CA GLY A 214 -1.16 12.27 -13.49
C GLY A 214 -1.78 13.06 -12.34
N THR A 215 -1.14 13.08 -11.16
CA THR A 215 -1.65 13.85 -10.01
C THR A 215 -1.56 15.36 -10.24
N ALA A 216 -0.47 15.85 -10.85
CA ALA A 216 -0.31 17.26 -11.17
C ALA A 216 -1.30 17.71 -12.26
N ASN A 217 -1.52 16.85 -13.26
CA ASN A 217 -2.49 17.10 -14.32
C ASN A 217 -3.92 17.11 -13.78
N VAL A 218 -4.27 16.28 -12.79
CA VAL A 218 -5.57 16.38 -12.10
C VAL A 218 -5.75 17.74 -11.44
N LEU A 219 -4.72 18.23 -10.72
CA LEU A 219 -4.78 19.54 -10.08
C LEU A 219 -5.02 20.66 -11.10
N GLU A 220 -4.27 20.68 -12.20
CA GLU A 220 -4.46 21.68 -13.26
C GLU A 220 -5.80 21.51 -14.00
N GLY A 221 -6.27 20.28 -14.21
CA GLY A 221 -7.60 20.04 -14.80
C GLY A 221 -8.72 20.66 -13.97
N VAL A 222 -8.66 20.51 -12.64
CA VAL A 222 -9.63 21.14 -11.73
C VAL A 222 -9.51 22.67 -11.76
N LYS A 223 -8.30 23.23 -11.70
CA LYS A 223 -8.05 24.68 -11.83
C LYS A 223 -8.59 25.25 -13.15
N ALA A 224 -8.45 24.49 -14.24
CA ALA A 224 -8.93 24.86 -15.57
C ALA A 224 -10.46 24.76 -15.74
N GLY A 225 -11.17 24.18 -14.79
CA GLY A 225 -12.63 24.13 -14.81
C GLY A 225 -13.25 22.74 -15.04
N ALA A 226 -12.48 21.64 -14.99
CA ALA A 226 -13.05 20.29 -15.05
C ALA A 226 -14.01 20.05 -13.88
N HIS A 227 -15.20 19.52 -14.18
CA HIS A 227 -16.31 19.32 -13.24
C HIS A 227 -16.20 17.98 -12.51
N GLY A 228 -15.54 17.00 -13.11
CA GLY A 228 -15.23 15.72 -12.49
C GLY A 228 -13.83 15.22 -12.84
N ILE A 229 -13.33 14.29 -12.03
CA ILE A 229 -12.02 13.64 -12.20
C ILE A 229 -12.17 12.13 -12.08
N HIS A 230 -11.46 11.41 -12.95
CA HIS A 230 -11.37 9.96 -12.89
C HIS A 230 -10.09 9.53 -12.19
N LEU A 231 -10.20 8.62 -11.22
CA LEU A 231 -9.10 8.18 -10.38
C LEU A 231 -9.17 6.65 -10.18
N THR A 232 -8.08 6.05 -9.72
CA THR A 232 -8.09 4.65 -9.29
C THR A 232 -7.41 4.45 -7.94
N ILE A 233 -7.87 3.47 -7.18
CA ILE A 233 -7.17 2.98 -6.00
C ILE A 233 -5.77 2.52 -6.41
N ASN A 234 -4.78 2.94 -5.63
CA ASN A 234 -3.36 2.64 -5.81
C ASN A 234 -2.73 3.12 -7.13
N GLY A 235 -3.47 3.88 -7.97
CA GLY A 235 -3.01 4.29 -9.30
C GLY A 235 -2.99 3.14 -10.30
N MET A 236 -3.87 2.14 -10.12
CA MET A 236 -4.02 1.03 -11.07
C MET A 236 -4.55 1.51 -12.42
N GLY A 237 -4.20 0.79 -13.47
CA GLY A 237 -4.56 1.05 -14.86
C GLY A 237 -3.61 0.34 -15.84
N GLU A 238 -3.78 0.60 -17.13
CA GLU A 238 -2.82 0.17 -18.15
C GLU A 238 -1.44 0.85 -17.96
N ARG A 239 -0.36 0.13 -18.27
CA ARG A 239 1.03 0.64 -18.27
C ARG A 239 1.44 1.19 -16.89
N ALA A 240 1.62 2.51 -16.77
CA ALA A 240 1.94 3.20 -15.52
C ALA A 240 0.69 3.53 -14.66
N GLY A 241 -0.49 3.22 -15.19
CA GLY A 241 -1.78 3.37 -14.52
C GLY A 241 -2.36 4.78 -14.60
N ASN A 242 -3.31 5.04 -13.70
CA ASN A 242 -4.05 6.30 -13.61
C ASN A 242 -3.55 7.18 -12.46
N ALA A 243 -4.01 8.43 -12.44
CA ALA A 243 -3.88 9.30 -11.29
C ALA A 243 -4.39 8.59 -10.00
N PRO A 244 -3.53 8.41 -8.97
CA PRO A 244 -3.91 7.68 -7.77
C PRO A 244 -4.93 8.45 -6.93
N LEU A 245 -6.03 7.79 -6.57
CA LEU A 245 -7.14 8.41 -5.85
C LEU A 245 -6.70 9.09 -4.56
N ALA A 246 -5.92 8.41 -3.72
CA ALA A 246 -5.47 8.96 -2.45
C ALA A 246 -4.59 10.22 -2.60
N SER A 247 -3.68 10.22 -3.59
CA SER A 247 -2.80 11.34 -3.87
C SER A 247 -3.57 12.54 -4.42
N ALA A 248 -4.44 12.31 -5.40
CA ALA A 248 -5.23 13.37 -6.04
C ALA A 248 -6.17 14.05 -5.04
N ILE A 249 -6.87 13.29 -4.20
CA ILE A 249 -7.78 13.85 -3.20
C ILE A 249 -7.04 14.68 -2.16
N ALA A 250 -5.92 14.18 -1.64
CA ALA A 250 -5.10 14.93 -0.69
C ALA A 250 -4.59 16.25 -1.31
N VAL A 251 -4.10 16.20 -2.56
CA VAL A 251 -3.64 17.40 -3.28
C VAL A 251 -4.77 18.41 -3.51
N LEU A 252 -5.95 17.96 -3.95
CA LEU A 252 -7.08 18.86 -4.17
C LEU A 252 -7.53 19.53 -2.86
N HIS A 253 -7.66 18.77 -1.78
CA HIS A 253 -8.09 19.35 -0.50
C HIS A 253 -7.04 20.28 0.14
N ASP A 254 -5.74 20.01 -0.04
CA ASP A 254 -4.68 20.80 0.59
C ASP A 254 -4.33 22.06 -0.22
N PHE A 255 -4.37 21.97 -1.55
CA PHE A 255 -3.95 23.06 -2.43
C PHE A 255 -5.10 23.80 -3.13
N MET A 256 -6.35 23.34 -2.99
CA MET A 256 -7.55 24.01 -3.49
C MET A 256 -8.67 24.03 -2.44
N PRO A 257 -8.54 24.80 -1.35
CA PRO A 257 -9.52 24.85 -0.25
C PRO A 257 -10.93 25.33 -0.68
N GLU A 258 -11.05 25.95 -1.85
CA GLU A 258 -12.31 26.32 -2.50
C GLU A 258 -13.01 25.14 -3.20
N VAL A 259 -12.34 24.01 -3.36
CA VAL A 259 -12.88 22.78 -3.96
C VAL A 259 -13.34 21.81 -2.87
N LYS A 260 -14.46 21.13 -3.14
CA LYS A 260 -14.99 20.06 -2.28
C LYS A 260 -15.23 18.78 -3.10
N THR A 261 -14.91 17.64 -2.49
CA THR A 261 -15.26 16.30 -2.99
C THR A 261 -16.07 15.54 -1.94
N ALA A 262 -16.73 14.44 -2.32
CA ALA A 262 -17.40 13.55 -1.36
C ALA A 262 -16.46 12.56 -0.64
N VAL A 263 -15.20 12.46 -1.08
CA VAL A 263 -14.31 11.36 -0.67
C VAL A 263 -13.97 11.43 0.82
N ALA A 264 -14.22 10.32 1.51
CA ALA A 264 -13.85 10.12 2.91
C ALA A 264 -12.41 9.60 3.01
N GLU A 265 -11.46 10.53 3.19
CA GLU A 265 -10.02 10.25 3.23
C GLU A 265 -9.61 9.20 4.27
N LYS A 266 -10.33 9.14 5.40
CA LYS A 266 -10.07 8.19 6.48
C LYS A 266 -10.13 6.73 6.04
N SER A 267 -10.87 6.43 4.98
CA SER A 267 -11.07 5.07 4.45
C SER A 267 -9.98 4.66 3.44
N LEU A 268 -9.19 5.62 2.94
CA LEU A 268 -8.30 5.41 1.79
C LEU A 268 -7.24 4.33 2.04
N TYR A 269 -6.56 4.36 3.19
CA TYR A 269 -5.50 3.39 3.47
C TYR A 269 -6.04 1.96 3.57
N HIS A 270 -7.11 1.74 4.34
CA HIS A 270 -7.66 0.39 4.52
C HIS A 270 -8.20 -0.17 3.20
N VAL A 271 -8.95 0.62 2.43
CA VAL A 271 -9.47 0.18 1.12
C VAL A 271 -8.33 -0.08 0.14
N SER A 272 -7.28 0.74 0.13
CA SER A 272 -6.05 0.48 -0.64
C SER A 272 -5.42 -0.88 -0.32
N LYS A 273 -5.30 -1.25 0.97
CA LYS A 273 -4.73 -2.55 1.38
C LYS A 273 -5.63 -3.73 1.03
N LEU A 274 -6.94 -3.56 1.08
CA LEU A 274 -7.89 -4.59 0.65
C LEU A 274 -7.82 -4.80 -0.87
N VAL A 275 -7.75 -3.73 -1.66
CA VAL A 275 -7.56 -3.81 -3.11
C VAL A 275 -6.19 -4.42 -3.45
N GLU A 276 -5.11 -4.08 -2.74
CA GLU A 276 -3.80 -4.75 -2.88
C GLU A 276 -3.92 -6.26 -2.66
N THR A 277 -4.71 -6.68 -1.67
CA THR A 277 -4.92 -8.09 -1.34
C THR A 277 -5.69 -8.82 -2.45
N PHE A 278 -6.77 -8.24 -2.95
CA PHE A 278 -7.60 -8.85 -4.01
C PHE A 278 -6.93 -8.83 -5.39
N SER A 279 -6.22 -7.75 -5.71
CA SER A 279 -5.56 -7.60 -7.02
C SER A 279 -4.21 -8.30 -7.10
N GLY A 280 -3.54 -8.53 -5.96
CA GLY A 280 -2.14 -8.91 -5.91
C GLY A 280 -1.17 -7.79 -6.30
N PHE A 281 -1.68 -6.60 -6.66
CA PHE A 281 -0.87 -5.44 -7.04
C PHE A 281 -0.34 -4.74 -5.78
N ARG A 282 0.95 -4.97 -5.50
CA ARG A 282 1.62 -4.44 -4.30
C ARG A 282 1.76 -2.93 -4.34
N ILE A 283 1.48 -2.29 -3.20
CA ILE A 283 1.68 -0.86 -2.99
C ILE A 283 3.16 -0.62 -2.69
N PRO A 284 3.86 0.23 -3.46
CA PRO A 284 5.21 0.65 -3.13
C PRO A 284 5.28 1.26 -1.72
N ALA A 285 6.28 0.90 -0.94
CA ALA A 285 6.39 1.36 0.45
C ALA A 285 6.47 2.90 0.57
N ASN A 286 6.96 3.59 -0.46
CA ASN A 286 7.04 5.05 -0.56
C ASN A 286 5.88 5.70 -1.34
N LYS A 287 4.84 4.95 -1.72
CA LYS A 287 3.67 5.50 -2.45
C LYS A 287 3.00 6.59 -1.60
N PRO A 288 2.79 7.82 -2.10
CA PRO A 288 2.19 8.89 -1.29
C PRO A 288 0.86 8.50 -0.65
N VAL A 289 0.61 9.02 0.56
CA VAL A 289 -0.57 8.77 1.41
C VAL A 289 -0.72 7.32 1.93
N VAL A 290 -0.62 6.31 1.07
CA VAL A 290 -0.97 4.92 1.39
C VAL A 290 0.22 3.98 1.57
N GLY A 291 1.43 4.39 1.17
CA GLY A 291 2.65 3.59 1.32
C GLY A 291 3.09 3.45 2.78
N GLU A 292 3.65 2.30 3.13
CA GLU A 292 4.03 1.95 4.51
C GLU A 292 4.97 2.98 5.16
N ASN A 293 5.87 3.59 4.39
CA ASN A 293 6.92 4.47 4.89
C ASN A 293 6.53 5.95 4.96
N VAL A 294 5.41 6.37 4.36
CA VAL A 294 5.08 7.80 4.17
C VAL A 294 4.95 8.57 5.48
N PHE A 295 4.47 7.92 6.54
CA PHE A 295 4.30 8.51 7.88
C PHE A 295 5.27 7.93 8.91
N THR A 296 6.42 7.41 8.44
CA THR A 296 7.46 6.82 9.27
C THR A 296 8.68 7.73 9.34
N GLN A 297 9.03 8.17 10.54
CA GLN A 297 10.22 8.99 10.76
C GLN A 297 11.43 8.11 11.08
N THR A 298 12.47 8.24 10.25
CA THR A 298 13.69 7.43 10.33
C THR A 298 14.85 8.16 11.01
N ALA A 299 15.02 9.45 10.72
CA ALA A 299 16.11 10.25 11.28
C ALA A 299 15.78 10.77 12.69
N GLY A 300 16.65 10.50 13.66
CA GLY A 300 16.51 10.99 15.03
C GLY A 300 16.37 12.51 15.15
N ILE A 301 16.97 13.27 14.23
CA ILE A 301 16.87 14.74 14.17
C ILE A 301 15.43 15.18 13.87
N HIS A 302 14.72 14.45 13.00
CA HIS A 302 13.32 14.79 12.66
C HIS A 302 12.38 14.48 13.83
N ALA A 303 12.58 13.35 14.50
CA ALA A 303 11.81 12.98 15.69
C ALA A 303 12.05 13.95 16.86
N ASP A 304 13.30 14.42 17.06
CA ASP A 304 13.64 15.43 18.06
C ASP A 304 13.02 16.80 17.74
N GLY A 305 13.09 17.25 16.48
CA GLY A 305 12.47 18.50 16.04
C GLY A 305 10.95 18.50 16.24
N ASP A 306 10.30 17.36 16.01
CA ASP A 306 8.87 17.21 16.28
C ASP A 306 8.52 17.21 17.76
N LYS A 307 9.34 16.55 18.60
CA LYS A 307 9.16 16.56 20.06
C LYS A 307 9.27 17.97 20.63
N LYS A 308 10.18 18.79 20.09
CA LYS A 308 10.45 20.14 20.61
C LYS A 308 9.39 21.17 20.19
N ASN A 309 8.97 21.17 18.93
CA ASN A 309 8.02 22.17 18.46
C ASN A 309 7.24 21.75 17.19
N LYS A 310 7.04 20.45 16.95
CA LYS A 310 6.33 19.94 15.75
C LYS A 310 6.91 20.49 14.44
N LEU A 311 8.24 20.63 14.36
CA LEU A 311 8.91 21.33 13.25
C LEU A 311 8.73 20.65 11.88
N TYR A 312 8.45 19.34 11.87
CA TYR A 312 8.20 18.53 10.68
C TYR A 312 6.72 18.14 10.58
N PHE A 313 5.84 18.98 11.12
CA PHE A 313 4.40 18.88 10.92
C PHE A 313 4.01 19.21 9.47
N SER A 314 3.06 18.45 8.94
CA SER A 314 2.46 18.65 7.63
C SER A 314 0.95 18.39 7.75
N ASP A 315 0.14 19.06 6.93
CA ASP A 315 -1.31 18.83 6.84
C ASP A 315 -1.65 17.40 6.38
N LEU A 316 -0.66 16.69 5.82
CA LEU A 316 -0.70 15.24 5.58
C LEU A 316 -0.47 14.46 6.89
N MET A 317 -1.44 14.54 7.81
CA MET A 317 -1.40 13.77 9.05
C MET A 317 -1.88 12.33 8.83
N PRO A 318 -1.22 11.30 9.40
CA PRO A 318 -1.62 9.89 9.20
C PRO A 318 -3.07 9.63 9.65
N GLU A 319 -3.53 10.26 10.72
CA GLU A 319 -4.86 10.07 11.31
C GLU A 319 -5.98 10.49 10.34
N ARG A 320 -5.71 11.49 9.49
CA ARG A 320 -6.60 11.94 8.40
C ARG A 320 -6.95 10.81 7.45
N PHE A 321 -6.00 9.89 7.23
CA PHE A 321 -6.11 8.76 6.31
C PHE A 321 -6.36 7.41 7.02
N GLY A 322 -6.79 7.45 8.29
CA GLY A 322 -7.05 6.24 9.08
C GLY A 322 -5.79 5.49 9.49
N ARG A 323 -4.64 6.17 9.53
CA ARG A 323 -3.33 5.61 9.90
C ARG A 323 -2.86 6.19 11.23
N GLN A 324 -1.76 5.64 11.73
CA GLN A 324 -1.03 6.14 12.88
C GLN A 324 0.40 6.46 12.48
N ARG A 325 0.99 7.49 13.11
CA ARG A 325 2.41 7.80 12.95
C ARG A 325 3.26 6.68 13.53
N LYS A 326 4.29 6.27 12.78
CA LYS A 326 5.27 5.26 13.22
C LYS A 326 6.66 5.88 13.34
N TYR A 327 7.45 5.36 14.25
CA TYR A 327 8.83 5.78 14.45
C TYR A 327 9.73 4.58 14.17
N ALA A 328 10.64 4.70 13.21
CA ALA A 328 11.50 3.58 12.84
C ALA A 328 12.43 3.19 13.99
N LEU A 329 12.73 1.88 14.08
CA LEU A 329 13.67 1.27 15.01
C LEU A 329 14.78 0.60 14.19
N GLY A 330 16.00 1.12 14.26
CA GLY A 330 17.17 0.63 13.53
C GLY A 330 18.35 1.58 13.64
N LYS A 331 19.34 1.45 12.75
CA LYS A 331 20.63 2.16 12.89
C LYS A 331 20.54 3.69 12.94
N THR A 332 19.53 4.29 12.29
CA THR A 332 19.33 5.75 12.25
C THR A 332 18.42 6.26 13.36
N SER A 333 17.87 5.36 14.18
CA SER A 333 16.97 5.71 15.28
C SER A 333 17.74 6.39 16.39
N GLY A 334 17.34 7.63 16.72
CA GLY A 334 17.87 8.33 17.88
C GLY A 334 17.10 7.98 19.17
N LYS A 335 17.57 8.53 20.30
CA LYS A 335 16.89 8.45 21.61
C LYS A 335 15.40 8.77 21.51
N ALA A 336 15.05 9.82 20.77
CA ALA A 336 13.67 10.26 20.59
C ALA A 336 12.78 9.22 19.88
N ASN A 337 13.29 8.48 18.88
CA ASN A 337 12.51 7.43 18.21
C ASN A 337 12.12 6.32 19.18
N ILE A 338 13.06 5.92 20.04
CA ILE A 338 12.86 4.83 20.99
C ILE A 338 11.95 5.28 22.11
N GLU A 339 12.14 6.48 22.66
CA GLU A 339 11.22 7.07 23.65
C GLU A 339 9.77 7.12 23.13
N ASN A 340 9.55 7.55 21.89
CA ASN A 340 8.20 7.61 21.31
C ASN A 340 7.59 6.20 21.17
N ASN A 341 8.36 5.21 20.70
CA ASN A 341 7.86 3.83 20.61
C ASN A 341 7.56 3.23 22.00
N LEU A 342 8.41 3.49 23.00
CA LEU A 342 8.21 3.04 24.38
C LEU A 342 6.97 3.70 25.00
N GLN A 343 6.77 5.00 24.76
CA GLN A 343 5.60 5.73 25.23
C GLN A 343 4.30 5.17 24.65
N GLN A 344 4.28 4.81 23.36
CA GLN A 344 3.15 4.14 22.73
C GLN A 344 2.84 2.76 23.36
N LEU A 345 3.84 2.09 23.92
CA LEU A 345 3.69 0.85 24.68
C LEU A 345 3.41 1.05 26.18
N GLY A 346 3.40 2.30 26.65
CA GLY A 346 3.28 2.61 28.08
C GLY A 346 4.49 2.22 28.93
N ILE A 347 5.68 2.06 28.31
CA ILE A 347 6.91 1.67 28.98
C ILE A 347 7.76 2.91 29.29
N GLN A 348 8.26 3.00 30.51
CA GLN A 348 9.24 4.01 30.92
C GLN A 348 10.55 3.33 31.33
N LEU A 349 11.67 3.88 30.86
CA LEU A 349 13.01 3.41 31.20
C LEU A 349 13.81 4.55 31.84
N SER A 350 14.76 4.19 32.70
CA SER A 350 15.76 5.12 33.20
C SER A 350 16.67 5.59 32.05
N GLU A 351 17.32 6.75 32.15
CA GLU A 351 18.26 7.20 31.11
C GLU A 351 19.39 6.20 30.81
N PRO A 352 20.01 5.55 31.82
CA PRO A 352 21.00 4.50 31.58
C PRO A 352 20.45 3.32 30.77
N ASP A 353 19.25 2.84 31.10
CA ASP A 353 18.65 1.68 30.42
C ASP A 353 18.22 2.04 29.00
N LEU A 354 17.64 3.23 28.81
CA LEU A 354 17.29 3.75 27.50
C LEU A 354 18.51 3.83 26.58
N LYS A 355 19.68 4.25 27.11
CA LYS A 355 20.92 4.29 26.34
C LYS A 355 21.37 2.89 25.90
N LYS A 356 21.28 1.89 26.78
CA LYS A 356 21.60 0.49 26.44
C LYS A 356 20.65 -0.09 25.39
N VAL A 357 19.34 0.11 25.56
CA VAL A 357 18.31 -0.30 24.59
C VAL A 357 18.55 0.36 23.23
N THR A 358 18.89 1.65 23.24
CA THR A 358 19.24 2.38 22.00
C THR A 358 20.44 1.77 21.29
N GLN A 359 21.52 1.49 22.02
CA GLN A 359 22.70 0.87 21.44
C GLN A 359 22.38 -0.50 20.84
N ARG A 360 21.59 -1.33 21.53
CA ARG A 360 21.20 -2.65 21.03
C ARG A 360 20.38 -2.58 19.75
N ILE A 361 19.45 -1.64 19.65
CA ILE A 361 18.64 -1.45 18.44
C ILE A 361 19.51 -1.00 17.26
N ILE A 362 20.52 -0.16 17.51
CA ILE A 362 21.49 0.24 16.49
C ILE A 362 22.30 -0.96 16.01
N GLU A 363 22.81 -1.79 16.92
CA GLU A 363 23.56 -3.01 16.58
C GLU A 363 22.74 -4.00 15.74
N LEU A 364 21.48 -4.22 16.11
CA LEU A 364 20.55 -5.06 15.34
C LEU A 364 20.33 -4.45 13.93
N GLY A 365 20.15 -3.13 13.86
CA GLY A 365 20.01 -2.40 12.60
C GLY A 365 21.25 -2.47 11.70
N ASP A 366 22.46 -2.45 12.27
CA ASP A 366 23.72 -2.59 11.53
C ASP A 366 23.87 -3.98 10.90
N ARG A 367 23.28 -5.00 11.53
CA ARG A 367 23.18 -6.37 10.99
C ARG A 367 22.06 -6.53 9.96
N LYS A 368 21.34 -5.46 9.62
CA LYS A 368 20.13 -5.45 8.77
C LYS A 368 18.97 -6.26 9.34
N GLU A 369 18.96 -6.50 10.65
CA GLU A 369 17.83 -7.12 11.32
C GLU A 369 16.71 -6.07 11.50
N MET A 370 15.48 -6.44 11.12
CA MET A 370 14.34 -5.55 11.28
C MET A 370 13.85 -5.56 12.72
N VAL A 371 13.91 -4.41 13.38
CA VAL A 371 13.32 -4.22 14.71
C VAL A 371 11.95 -3.57 14.56
N THR A 372 10.93 -4.19 15.14
CA THR A 372 9.57 -3.67 15.23
C THR A 372 9.25 -3.21 16.65
N GLN A 373 8.18 -2.45 16.80
CA GLN A 373 7.70 -2.05 18.13
C GLN A 373 7.33 -3.27 19.00
N ALA A 374 6.84 -4.36 18.38
CA ALA A 374 6.53 -5.60 19.08
C ALA A 374 7.78 -6.32 19.64
N ASP A 375 8.97 -6.03 19.08
CA ASP A 375 10.24 -6.60 19.53
C ASP A 375 10.79 -5.87 20.77
N LEU A 376 10.36 -4.62 21.02
CA LEU A 376 10.92 -3.80 22.10
C LEU A 376 10.83 -4.45 23.49
N PRO A 377 9.70 -5.03 23.94
CA PRO A 377 9.63 -5.68 25.25
C PRO A 377 10.67 -6.81 25.41
N TYR A 378 10.93 -7.56 24.34
CA TYR A 378 11.90 -8.66 24.33
C TYR A 378 13.33 -8.12 24.42
N ILE A 379 13.66 -7.08 23.64
CA ILE A 379 14.96 -6.41 23.66
C ILE A 379 15.23 -5.79 25.04
N ILE A 380 14.21 -5.16 25.65
CA ILE A 380 14.32 -4.56 26.98
C ILE A 380 14.58 -5.63 28.03
N SER A 381 13.82 -6.73 28.02
CA SER A 381 14.03 -7.84 28.95
C SER A 381 15.44 -8.41 28.84
N ASP A 382 15.93 -8.62 27.61
CA ASP A 382 17.25 -9.18 27.34
C ASP A 382 18.39 -8.33 27.93
N ILE A 383 18.26 -7.00 27.85
CA ILE A 383 19.25 -6.01 28.32
C ILE A 383 19.20 -5.78 29.83
N LEU A 384 17.99 -5.70 30.40
CA LEU A 384 17.83 -5.49 31.84
C LEU A 384 18.31 -6.72 32.64
N ASP A 385 18.13 -7.92 32.09
CA ASP A 385 18.61 -9.17 32.71
C ASP A 385 20.14 -9.32 32.61
N SER A 386 20.77 -8.85 31.53
CA SER A 386 22.23 -8.96 31.32
C SER A 386 23.04 -7.93 32.12
N SER A 387 22.43 -6.83 32.56
CA SER A 387 23.08 -5.76 33.34
C SER A 387 23.50 -6.14 34.77
N ARG A 388 23.25 -7.39 35.20
CA ARG A 388 23.39 -7.81 36.60
C ARG A 388 24.67 -8.61 36.92
N PHE A 389 25.51 -8.91 35.93
CA PHE A 389 26.62 -9.88 36.11
C PHE A 389 27.92 -9.44 35.44
N ASP A 390 29.06 -9.75 36.09
CA ASP A 390 30.36 -9.71 35.43
C ASP A 390 30.44 -10.84 34.39
N GLU A 391 30.78 -10.52 33.13
CA GLU A 391 30.97 -11.51 32.07
C GLU A 391 32.25 -12.33 32.29
N LYS A 392 32.18 -13.30 33.21
CA LYS A 392 33.26 -14.26 33.48
C LYS A 392 33.34 -15.35 32.42
N VAL A 393 32.27 -15.59 31.68
CA VAL A 393 32.19 -16.62 30.64
C VAL A 393 31.73 -15.99 29.32
N GLN A 394 32.55 -16.13 28.29
CA GLN A 394 32.29 -15.62 26.95
C GLN A 394 32.47 -16.71 25.91
N ILE A 395 31.45 -16.95 25.09
CA ILE A 395 31.56 -17.77 23.89
C ILE A 395 32.12 -16.86 22.80
N GLN A 396 33.39 -17.05 22.45
CA GLN A 396 34.09 -16.18 21.50
C GLN A 396 33.70 -16.52 20.07
N ASP A 397 33.83 -17.79 19.72
CA ASP A 397 33.55 -18.27 18.37
C ASP A 397 32.79 -19.60 18.45
N TYR A 398 31.96 -19.85 17.45
CA TYR A 398 31.37 -21.16 17.25
C TYR A 398 31.10 -21.41 15.77
N VAL A 399 31.21 -22.67 15.36
CA VAL A 399 30.80 -23.16 14.05
C VAL A 399 29.78 -24.26 14.27
N LEU A 400 28.55 -24.02 13.81
CA LEU A 400 27.44 -24.98 13.89
C LEU A 400 27.26 -25.62 12.53
N THR A 401 27.36 -26.95 12.46
CA THR A 401 27.17 -27.70 11.21
C THR A 401 25.86 -28.48 11.27
N HIS A 402 24.99 -28.28 10.28
CA HIS A 402 23.78 -29.07 10.09
C HIS A 402 23.60 -29.37 8.60
N SER A 403 23.46 -30.66 8.28
CA SER A 403 23.25 -31.12 6.92
C SER A 403 22.29 -32.30 6.93
N LYS A 404 21.42 -32.36 5.93
CA LYS A 404 20.52 -33.50 5.73
C LYS A 404 21.35 -34.79 5.59
N ASN A 405 21.10 -35.76 6.46
CA ASN A 405 21.79 -37.07 6.56
C ASN A 405 23.21 -37.06 7.16
N LEU A 406 23.68 -35.95 7.74
CA LEU A 406 24.90 -35.94 8.56
C LEU A 406 24.54 -35.61 10.00
N GLN A 407 25.31 -36.17 10.94
CA GLN A 407 25.13 -35.88 12.36
C GLN A 407 25.49 -34.40 12.62
N PRO A 408 24.60 -33.61 13.26
CA PRO A 408 24.92 -32.25 13.67
C PRO A 408 26.16 -32.20 14.57
N SER A 409 26.99 -31.18 14.39
CA SER A 409 28.16 -30.96 15.22
C SER A 409 28.43 -29.49 15.46
N VAL A 410 29.22 -29.22 16.49
CA VAL A 410 29.70 -27.89 16.83
C VAL A 410 31.20 -27.92 17.07
N THR A 411 31.87 -26.83 16.71
CA THR A 411 33.16 -26.45 17.29
C THR A 411 32.94 -25.13 18.03
N ILE A 412 33.35 -25.05 19.30
CA ILE A 412 33.25 -23.82 20.10
C ILE A 412 34.62 -23.38 20.58
N LYS A 413 34.79 -22.06 20.69
CA LYS A 413 35.85 -21.41 21.45
C LYS A 413 35.22 -20.60 22.56
N ILE A 414 35.56 -20.93 23.80
CA ILE A 414 34.98 -20.33 24.99
C ILE A 414 36.08 -19.85 25.94
N SER A 415 35.92 -18.64 26.48
CA SER A 415 36.73 -18.11 27.57
C SER A 415 35.96 -18.26 28.88
N VAL A 416 36.57 -18.90 29.87
CA VAL A 416 36.01 -19.05 31.23
C VAL A 416 37.03 -18.49 32.21
N GLN A 417 36.69 -17.37 32.86
CA GLN A 417 37.56 -16.63 33.79
C GLN A 417 38.93 -16.29 33.18
N GLY A 418 38.95 -15.95 31.89
CA GLY A 418 40.17 -15.61 31.14
C GLY A 418 40.92 -16.80 30.54
N GLU A 419 40.57 -18.04 30.88
CA GLU A 419 41.17 -19.24 30.30
C GLU A 419 40.41 -19.67 29.04
N LEU A 420 41.14 -19.95 27.95
CA LEU A 420 40.57 -20.30 26.65
C LEU A 420 40.48 -21.81 26.46
N PHE A 421 39.32 -22.26 25.98
CA PHE A 421 39.05 -23.66 25.63
C PHE A 421 38.50 -23.75 24.21
N GLU A 422 38.97 -24.74 23.47
CA GLU A 422 38.42 -25.12 22.18
C GLU A 422 37.94 -26.58 22.25
N GLU A 423 36.68 -26.81 21.88
CA GLU A 423 36.06 -28.14 21.93
C GLU A 423 35.18 -28.38 20.71
N HIS A 424 35.12 -29.65 20.30
CA HIS A 424 34.23 -30.13 19.26
C HIS A 424 33.36 -31.26 19.80
N ALA A 425 32.07 -31.27 19.46
CA ALA A 425 31.18 -32.38 19.78
C ALA A 425 30.06 -32.56 18.75
N PRO A 426 29.66 -33.82 18.47
CA PRO A 426 28.40 -34.11 17.80
C PRO A 426 27.21 -34.06 18.77
N GLY A 427 26.00 -34.04 18.23
CA GLY A 427 24.75 -34.15 19.00
C GLY A 427 23.55 -34.45 18.10
N ASP A 428 22.39 -34.68 18.72
CA ASP A 428 21.14 -34.99 17.99
C ASP A 428 20.59 -33.76 17.25
N GLY A 429 20.91 -32.57 17.76
CA GLY A 429 20.66 -31.27 17.13
C GLY A 429 21.83 -30.33 17.39
N GLN A 430 21.82 -29.15 16.75
CA GLN A 430 22.90 -28.16 16.90
C GLN A 430 23.06 -27.70 18.36
N TYR A 431 21.94 -27.48 19.06
CA TYR A 431 21.98 -27.09 20.47
C TYR A 431 22.46 -28.21 21.40
N ASP A 432 22.09 -29.46 21.14
CA ASP A 432 22.62 -30.61 21.90
C ASP A 432 24.14 -30.78 21.67
N ALA A 433 24.60 -30.64 20.43
CA ALA A 433 26.03 -30.64 20.11
C ALA A 433 26.77 -29.53 20.87
N PHE A 434 26.21 -28.33 20.92
CA PHE A 434 26.68 -27.21 21.75
C PHE A 434 26.80 -27.60 23.24
N MET A 435 25.75 -28.15 23.84
CA MET A 435 25.79 -28.60 25.23
C MET A 435 26.80 -29.73 25.46
N ASN A 436 27.00 -30.62 24.50
CA ASN A 436 27.98 -31.71 24.59
C ASN A 436 29.41 -31.19 24.54
N ALA A 437 29.70 -30.19 23.71
CA ALA A 437 31.00 -29.50 23.72
C ALA A 437 31.23 -28.77 25.05
N LEU A 438 30.21 -28.07 25.56
CA LEU A 438 30.27 -27.37 26.84
C LEU A 438 30.52 -28.32 28.02
N LYS A 439 29.86 -29.48 28.05
CA LYS A 439 30.10 -30.54 29.04
C LYS A 439 31.56 -30.99 29.05
N LYS A 440 32.23 -31.08 27.89
CA LYS A 440 33.66 -31.42 27.82
C LYS A 440 34.54 -30.35 28.48
N VAL A 441 34.28 -29.07 28.20
CA VAL A 441 34.97 -27.95 28.84
C VAL A 441 34.81 -28.00 30.36
N TYR A 442 33.58 -28.09 30.85
CA TYR A 442 33.30 -28.05 32.29
C TYR A 442 33.77 -29.31 33.03
N LYS A 443 33.77 -30.48 32.36
CA LYS A 443 34.40 -31.71 32.89
C LYS A 443 35.90 -31.54 33.10
N ARG A 444 36.63 -30.88 32.18
CA ARG A 444 38.06 -30.58 32.37
C ARG A 444 38.29 -29.65 33.56
N ARG A 445 37.39 -28.69 33.77
CA ARG A 445 37.43 -27.76 34.91
C ARG A 445 36.94 -28.36 36.23
N LYS A 446 36.42 -29.60 36.23
CA LYS A 446 35.79 -30.24 37.39
C LYS A 446 34.66 -29.40 37.99
N GLN A 447 33.91 -28.72 37.13
CA GLN A 447 32.73 -27.93 37.51
C GLN A 447 31.47 -28.61 36.97
N GLU A 448 30.40 -28.57 37.75
CA GLU A 448 29.10 -29.10 37.32
C GLU A 448 28.35 -28.06 36.50
N LEU A 449 27.59 -28.53 35.50
CA LEU A 449 26.65 -27.71 34.73
C LEU A 449 25.23 -27.92 35.25
N PRO A 450 24.41 -26.86 35.35
CA PRO A 450 22.99 -26.97 35.58
C PRO A 450 22.29 -27.92 34.60
N LEU A 451 21.31 -28.67 35.11
CA LEU A 451 20.48 -29.55 34.30
C LEU A 451 19.44 -28.72 33.55
N LEU A 452 19.29 -28.96 32.26
CA LEU A 452 18.20 -28.39 31.47
C LEU A 452 16.89 -29.05 31.89
N ALA A 453 15.98 -28.27 32.49
CA ALA A 453 14.69 -28.74 32.97
C ALA A 453 13.56 -28.46 31.97
N ASP A 454 13.59 -27.30 31.30
CA ASP A 454 12.60 -26.91 30.30
C ASP A 454 13.24 -25.99 29.24
N TYR A 455 12.69 -26.01 28.02
CA TYR A 455 13.20 -25.27 26.87
C TYR A 455 12.04 -24.78 26.01
N ALA A 456 11.91 -23.46 25.86
CA ALA A 456 10.84 -22.84 25.08
C ALA A 456 11.40 -21.78 24.12
N VAL A 457 10.92 -21.79 22.88
CA VAL A 457 11.22 -20.76 21.87
C VAL A 457 9.96 -19.99 21.58
N ARG A 458 10.05 -18.66 21.56
CA ARG A 458 8.98 -17.73 21.24
C ARG A 458 9.41 -16.80 20.13
N ILE A 459 8.52 -16.54 19.19
CA ILE A 459 8.74 -15.56 18.12
C ILE A 459 7.79 -14.39 18.39
N PRO A 460 8.27 -13.14 18.43
CA PRO A 460 7.42 -11.98 18.54
C PRO A 460 6.36 -11.94 17.42
N PRO A 461 5.15 -11.42 17.68
CA PRO A 461 4.12 -11.29 16.66
C PRO A 461 4.61 -10.43 15.48
N GLY A 462 4.49 -10.92 14.24
CA GLY A 462 4.96 -10.17 13.07
C GLY A 462 5.12 -10.97 11.77
N GLY A 463 5.20 -12.30 11.86
CA GLY A 463 5.02 -13.20 10.71
C GLY A 463 6.12 -13.17 9.64
N LYS A 464 7.32 -12.63 9.93
CA LYS A 464 8.43 -12.60 8.99
C LYS A 464 9.44 -13.72 9.27
N SER A 465 10.08 -14.22 8.21
CA SER A 465 11.06 -15.31 8.30
C SER A 465 12.39 -14.90 8.96
N ASP A 466 12.64 -13.60 9.08
CA ASP A 466 13.83 -12.99 9.70
C ASP A 466 13.52 -12.34 11.07
N ALA A 467 12.40 -12.71 11.69
CA ALA A 467 12.00 -12.20 12.99
C ALA A 467 12.94 -12.66 14.11
N LEU A 468 13.04 -11.87 15.17
CA LEU A 468 13.78 -12.26 16.38
C LEU A 468 13.16 -13.50 17.02
N CYS A 469 13.98 -14.32 17.65
CA CYS A 469 13.57 -15.49 18.42
C CYS A 469 14.04 -15.32 19.88
N GLU A 470 13.09 -15.38 20.82
CA GLU A 470 13.38 -15.46 22.25
C GLU A 470 13.45 -16.93 22.66
N THR A 471 14.60 -17.37 23.15
CA THR A 471 14.74 -18.70 23.77
C THR A 471 14.79 -18.55 25.28
N ILE A 472 13.88 -19.23 25.98
CA ILE A 472 13.80 -19.30 27.45
C ILE A 472 14.20 -20.72 27.87
N ILE A 473 15.21 -20.82 28.73
CA ILE A 473 15.69 -22.11 29.25
C ILE A 473 15.55 -22.10 30.77
N THR A 474 14.90 -23.14 31.30
CA THR A 474 14.82 -23.39 32.75
C THR A 474 15.91 -24.38 33.14
N TRP A 475 16.69 -24.00 34.14
CA TRP A 475 17.82 -24.76 34.64
C TRP A 475 17.57 -25.18 36.08
N SER A 476 17.98 -26.39 36.42
CA SER A 476 17.99 -26.90 37.79
C SER A 476 19.43 -27.10 38.27
N PHE A 477 19.79 -26.44 39.38
CA PHE A 477 21.12 -26.51 39.97
C PHE A 477 21.05 -26.43 41.49
N SER A 478 21.72 -27.35 42.19
CA SER A 478 21.75 -27.42 43.66
C SER A 478 20.38 -27.32 44.34
N GLY A 479 19.35 -27.94 43.75
CA GLY A 479 17.98 -27.95 44.28
C GLY A 479 17.16 -26.67 44.05
N LYS A 480 17.66 -25.73 43.24
CA LYS A 480 16.95 -24.52 42.83
C LYS A 480 16.75 -24.50 41.32
N GLU A 481 15.59 -24.00 40.90
CA GLU A 481 15.32 -23.70 39.50
C GLU A 481 15.48 -22.21 39.21
N PHE A 482 16.07 -21.89 38.08
CA PHE A 482 16.17 -20.52 37.56
C PHE A 482 16.05 -20.51 36.04
N LYS A 483 15.73 -19.35 35.46
CA LYS A 483 15.51 -19.20 34.03
C LYS A 483 16.50 -18.23 33.43
N THR A 484 16.95 -18.52 32.23
CA THR A 484 17.70 -17.58 31.40
C THR A 484 17.03 -17.39 30.05
N ARG A 485 17.29 -16.23 29.45
CA ARG A 485 16.69 -15.83 28.17
C ARG A 485 17.76 -15.37 27.21
N GLY A 486 17.62 -15.73 25.95
CA GLY A 486 18.43 -15.22 24.86
C GLY A 486 17.54 -14.66 23.76
N LEU A 487 18.10 -13.74 22.98
CA LEU A 487 17.42 -13.10 21.86
C LEU A 487 18.37 -13.03 20.65
N ASP A 488 17.95 -13.61 19.54
CA ASP A 488 18.66 -13.57 18.25
C ASP A 488 17.70 -13.92 17.11
N SER A 489 17.98 -13.50 15.87
CA SER A 489 17.24 -13.95 14.69
C SER A 489 17.38 -15.46 14.44
N ASP A 490 18.48 -16.07 14.87
CA ASP A 490 18.70 -17.52 14.79
C ASP A 490 18.31 -18.22 16.10
N GLN A 491 17.46 -19.24 16.01
CA GLN A 491 16.91 -19.96 17.17
C GLN A 491 18.00 -20.65 18.01
N THR A 492 19.00 -21.25 17.35
CA THR A 492 20.10 -21.93 18.01
C THR A 492 21.04 -20.92 18.65
N VAL A 493 21.32 -19.81 17.98
CA VAL A 493 22.15 -18.72 18.55
C VAL A 493 21.45 -18.08 19.75
N SER A 494 20.14 -17.87 19.67
CA SER A 494 19.33 -17.39 20.78
C SER A 494 19.44 -18.33 22.00
N ALA A 495 19.42 -19.65 21.78
CA ALA A 495 19.65 -20.64 22.82
C ALA A 495 21.07 -20.58 23.41
N ILE A 496 22.10 -20.46 22.56
CA ILE A 496 23.50 -20.33 23.00
C ILE A 496 23.68 -19.10 23.90
N LYS A 497 23.06 -17.97 23.56
CA LYS A 497 23.07 -16.76 24.40
C LYS A 497 22.37 -16.99 25.75
N ALA A 498 21.21 -17.65 25.74
CA ALA A 498 20.52 -18.02 26.98
C ALA A 498 21.42 -18.88 27.88
N THR A 499 22.15 -19.82 27.30
CA THR A 499 23.11 -20.68 28.02
C THR A 499 24.32 -19.92 28.52
N GLN A 500 24.90 -19.01 27.72
CA GLN A 500 26.00 -18.15 28.20
C GLN A 500 25.58 -17.34 29.42
N LYS A 501 24.36 -16.80 29.45
CA LYS A 501 23.84 -16.12 30.64
C LYS A 501 23.76 -17.04 31.84
N MET A 502 23.35 -18.31 31.64
CA MET A 502 23.35 -19.30 32.71
C MET A 502 24.76 -19.53 33.25
N LEU A 503 25.76 -19.64 32.38
CA LEU A 503 27.15 -19.84 32.78
C LEU A 503 27.73 -18.66 33.57
N ASN A 504 27.17 -17.46 33.40
CA ASN A 504 27.56 -16.28 34.17
C ASN A 504 26.76 -16.11 35.48
N LEU A 505 25.72 -16.92 35.70
CA LEU A 505 24.93 -16.96 36.94
C LEU A 505 25.52 -17.92 37.99
N ILE A 506 26.27 -18.91 37.54
CA ILE A 506 26.95 -19.92 38.36
C ILE A 506 28.43 -19.57 38.55
#